data_AF-K2GR53-F1
#
_entry.id   AF-K2GR53-F1
#
_cell.length_a   1.000
_cell.length_b   1.000
_cell.length_c   1.000
_cell.angle_alpha   90.00
_cell.angle_beta   90.00
_cell.angle_gamma   90.00
#
_symmetry.space_group_name_H-M   'P 1'
#
loop_
_entity.id
_entity.type
_entity.pdbx_description
1 polymer ?
#
loop_
_entity_poly.entity_id
_entity_poly.type
_entity_poly.pdbx_seq_one_letter_code
_entity_poly.pdbx_strand_id
1 'polypeptide(L)'
;MKNKKGFTLIELLIVIAIIGILAGVILVSTNSAVEKAKRTSALSTASSLLAELVTCQDDLGQASTPPNSANEVCVDGSGVAIAGHTVKWPDVATGTGWAYGVTGAATDVANGTFYFTLDKATQVSIKCKMDGNTCCDVGSAGC
;
A
#
# COMPACT_ATOMS: atom_id res chain seq x y z
N MET A 1 62.78 -12.13 -6.68
CA MET A 1 62.29 -11.24 -7.75
C MET A 1 60.77 -11.32 -7.75
N LYS A 2 60.06 -10.22 -7.46
CA LYS A 2 58.59 -10.23 -7.40
C LYS A 2 58.03 -9.97 -8.81
N ASN A 3 57.43 -11.00 -9.42
CA ASN A 3 56.72 -10.91 -10.69
C ASN A 3 55.51 -9.98 -10.52
N LYS A 4 55.57 -8.75 -11.02
CA LYS A 4 54.40 -7.89 -11.14
C LYS A 4 53.63 -8.31 -12.39
N LYS A 5 52.57 -9.11 -12.21
CA LYS A 5 51.60 -9.37 -13.28
C LYS A 5 50.76 -8.10 -13.48
N GLY A 6 50.88 -7.48 -14.65
CA GLY A 6 49.99 -6.40 -15.08
C GLY A 6 48.71 -6.98 -15.68
N PHE A 7 47.57 -6.34 -15.41
CA PHE A 7 46.30 -6.63 -16.08
C PHE A 7 46.39 -6.13 -17.53
N THR A 8 45.89 -6.92 -18.49
CA THR A 8 45.86 -6.46 -19.88
C THR A 8 44.68 -5.51 -20.09
N LEU A 9 44.85 -4.52 -20.99
CA LEU A 9 43.77 -3.59 -21.34
C LEU A 9 42.54 -4.29 -21.90
N ILE A 10 42.74 -5.40 -22.61
CA ILE A 10 41.64 -6.20 -23.17
C ILE A 10 40.84 -6.93 -22.08
N GLU A 11 41.51 -7.45 -21.05
CA GLU A 11 40.83 -8.05 -19.90
C GLU A 11 39.95 -7.02 -19.18
N LEU A 12 40.42 -5.78 -19.06
CA LEU A 12 39.63 -4.73 -18.42
C LEU A 12 38.45 -4.28 -19.30
N LEU A 13 38.62 -4.31 -20.62
CA LEU A 13 37.57 -3.95 -21.59
C LEU A 13 36.44 -4.97 -21.64
N ILE A 14 36.74 -6.28 -21.60
CA ILE A 14 35.68 -7.30 -21.57
C ILE A 14 34.88 -7.26 -20.26
N VAL A 15 35.51 -6.90 -19.13
CA VAL A 15 34.84 -6.84 -17.83
C VAL A 15 33.79 -5.74 -17.81
N ILE A 16 34.13 -4.54 -18.27
CA ILE A 16 33.15 -3.44 -18.34
C ILE A 16 32.03 -3.74 -19.33
N ALA A 17 32.33 -4.48 -20.42
CA ALA A 17 31.31 -4.91 -21.38
C ALA A 17 30.30 -5.88 -20.74
N ILE A 18 30.77 -6.87 -19.98
CA ILE A 18 29.91 -7.83 -19.28
C ILE A 18 29.10 -7.13 -18.17
N ILE A 19 29.73 -6.25 -17.37
CA ILE A 19 29.03 -5.49 -16.33
C ILE A 19 27.92 -4.62 -16.95
N GLY A 20 28.18 -4.00 -18.10
CA GLY A 20 27.18 -3.20 -18.82
C GLY A 20 25.95 -4.01 -19.25
N ILE A 21 26.15 -5.22 -19.78
CA ILE A 21 25.05 -6.13 -20.17
C ILE A 21 24.24 -6.56 -18.95
N LEU A 22 24.92 -7.00 -17.88
CA LEU A 22 24.26 -7.44 -16.65
C LEU A 22 23.48 -6.30 -15.97
N ALA A 23 24.05 -5.09 -15.93
CA ALA A 23 23.37 -3.92 -15.37
C ALA A 23 22.10 -3.55 -16.15
N GLY A 24 22.12 -3.69 -17.48
CA GLY A 24 20.95 -3.41 -18.33
C GLY A 24 19.75 -4.31 -18.02
N VAL A 25 19.96 -5.62 -17.85
CA VAL A 25 18.90 -6.57 -17.52
C VAL A 25 18.30 -6.31 -16.14
N ILE A 26 19.16 -5.98 -15.16
CA ILE A 26 18.73 -5.71 -13.79
C ILE A 26 17.75 -4.54 -13.75
N LEU A 27 18.06 -3.43 -14.44
CA LEU A 27 17.26 -2.20 -14.40
C LEU A 27 15.82 -2.38 -14.89
N VAL A 28 15.60 -3.21 -15.92
CA VAL A 28 14.24 -3.50 -16.42
C VAL A 28 13.46 -4.34 -15.41
N SER A 29 14.12 -5.29 -14.74
CA SER A 29 13.48 -6.19 -13.78
C SER A 29 13.10 -5.53 -12.44
N THR A 30 13.84 -4.51 -11.99
CA THR A 30 13.62 -3.85 -10.70
C THR A 30 12.38 -2.97 -10.68
N ASN A 31 11.99 -2.35 -11.79
CA ASN A 31 10.81 -1.48 -11.82
C ASN A 31 9.52 -2.22 -11.43
N SER A 32 9.26 -3.39 -12.03
CA SER A 32 8.09 -4.19 -11.70
C SER A 32 8.14 -4.76 -10.27
N ALA A 33 9.33 -5.11 -9.77
CA ALA A 33 9.49 -5.59 -8.40
C ALA A 33 9.19 -4.48 -7.38
N VAL A 34 9.67 -3.26 -7.63
CA VAL A 34 9.39 -2.09 -6.79
C VAL A 34 7.90 -1.75 -6.78
N GLU A 35 7.22 -1.82 -7.93
CA GLU A 35 5.77 -1.59 -7.99
C GLU A 35 4.97 -2.64 -7.19
N LYS A 36 5.33 -3.92 -7.31
CA LYS A 36 4.73 -5.00 -6.50
C LYS A 36 4.97 -4.79 -5.00
N ALA A 37 6.18 -4.37 -4.61
CA ALA A 37 6.50 -4.06 -3.23
C ALA A 37 5.65 -2.90 -2.69
N LYS A 38 5.53 -1.81 -3.48
CA LYS A 38 4.67 -0.65 -3.13
C LYS A 38 3.21 -1.05 -2.97
N ARG A 39 2.69 -1.90 -3.86
CA ARG A 39 1.32 -2.42 -3.76
C ARG A 39 1.11 -3.27 -2.52
N THR A 40 2.05 -4.17 -2.22
CA THR A 40 1.99 -5.02 -1.02
C THR A 40 2.05 -4.18 0.26
N SER A 41 2.90 -3.14 0.27
CA SER A 41 2.97 -2.18 1.38
C SER A 41 1.66 -1.43 1.58
N ALA A 42 1.02 -0.97 0.50
CA ALA A 42 -0.27 -0.29 0.60
C ALA A 42 -1.37 -1.26 1.12
N LEU A 43 -1.37 -2.50 0.64
CA LEU A 43 -2.28 -3.56 1.08
C LEU A 43 -2.10 -3.91 2.57
N SER A 44 -0.86 -4.02 3.06
CA SER A 44 -0.60 -4.29 4.48
C SER A 44 -1.07 -3.16 5.39
N THR A 45 -0.87 -1.91 4.94
CA THR A 45 -1.37 -0.73 5.64
C THR A 45 -2.90 -0.75 5.69
N ALA A 46 -3.56 -1.01 4.57
CA ALA A 46 -5.02 -1.11 4.52
C ALA A 46 -5.59 -2.25 5.39
N SER A 47 -4.96 -3.42 5.39
CA SER A 47 -5.38 -4.56 6.22
C SER A 47 -5.28 -4.26 7.72
N SER A 48 -4.30 -3.44 8.12
CA SER A 48 -4.15 -3.00 9.51
C SER A 48 -5.30 -2.08 9.94
N LEU A 49 -5.87 -1.30 9.01
CA LEU A 49 -7.02 -0.43 9.27
C LEU A 49 -8.33 -1.21 9.42
N LEU A 50 -8.48 -2.32 8.70
CA LEU A 50 -9.67 -3.16 8.86
C LEU A 50 -9.79 -3.71 10.29
N ALA A 51 -8.68 -4.06 10.94
CA ALA A 51 -8.69 -4.51 12.33
C ALA A 51 -9.22 -3.42 13.29
N GLU A 52 -8.81 -2.17 13.08
CA GLU A 52 -9.32 -1.02 13.85
C GLU A 52 -10.81 -0.74 13.54
N LEU A 53 -11.22 -0.91 12.29
CA LEU A 53 -12.60 -0.70 11.91
C LEU A 53 -13.53 -1.77 12.52
N VAL A 54 -13.05 -3.00 12.72
CA VAL A 54 -13.79 -4.04 13.42
C VAL A 54 -13.95 -3.70 14.90
N THR A 55 -12.91 -3.22 15.58
CA THR A 55 -13.04 -2.78 16.98
C THR A 55 -13.95 -1.56 17.09
N CYS A 56 -13.88 -0.64 16.12
CA CYS A 56 -14.78 0.51 16.04
C CYS A 56 -16.27 0.09 15.90
N GLN A 57 -16.53 -1.02 15.21
CA GLN A 57 -17.87 -1.57 15.08
C GLN A 57 -18.43 -2.07 16.41
N ASP A 58 -17.59 -2.71 17.25
CA ASP A 58 -17.99 -3.20 18.57
C ASP A 58 -18.46 -2.05 19.50
N ASP A 59 -17.88 -0.86 19.34
CA ASP A 59 -18.25 0.37 20.07
C ASP A 59 -19.36 1.19 19.39
N LEU A 60 -20.02 0.63 18.36
CA LEU A 60 -21.07 1.30 17.56
C LEU A 60 -20.60 2.60 16.90
N GLY A 61 -19.31 2.69 16.59
CA GLY A 61 -18.70 3.82 15.91
C GLY A 61 -19.00 3.89 14.42
N GLN A 62 -18.48 4.93 13.80
CA GLN A 62 -18.55 5.25 12.38
C GLN A 62 -17.11 5.45 11.87
N ALA A 63 -16.91 5.29 10.56
CA ALA A 63 -15.62 5.62 9.97
C ALA A 63 -15.57 7.08 9.53
N SER A 64 -14.47 7.76 9.81
CA SER A 64 -14.18 9.07 9.21
C SER A 64 -13.83 8.91 7.72
N THR A 65 -14.08 9.95 6.92
CA THR A 65 -13.79 9.90 5.47
C THR A 65 -12.28 10.02 5.20
N PRO A 66 -11.62 9.03 4.57
CA PRO A 66 -10.23 9.15 4.15
C PRO A 66 -10.07 10.10 2.95
N PRO A 67 -8.88 10.72 2.75
CA PRO A 67 -7.76 10.82 3.68
C PRO A 67 -7.99 12.00 4.64
N ASN A 68 -8.55 11.72 5.82
CA ASN A 68 -8.54 12.66 6.90
C ASN A 68 -7.36 12.33 7.82
N SER A 69 -6.22 12.99 7.65
CA SER A 69 -5.07 12.81 8.55
C SER A 69 -5.24 13.55 9.89
N ALA A 70 -6.26 14.39 10.03
CA ALA A 70 -6.52 15.15 11.26
C ALA A 70 -7.31 14.32 12.29
N ASN A 71 -8.24 13.48 11.84
CA ASN A 71 -9.09 12.65 12.67
C ASN A 71 -8.68 11.17 12.64
N GLU A 72 -9.08 10.49 13.70
CA GLU A 72 -9.04 9.06 13.87
C GLU A 72 -9.94 8.36 12.85
N VAL A 73 -9.61 7.10 12.54
CA VAL A 73 -10.39 6.25 11.64
C VAL A 73 -11.78 6.01 12.22
N CYS A 74 -11.86 5.75 13.53
CA CYS A 74 -13.11 5.57 14.26
C CYS A 74 -13.60 6.88 14.89
N VAL A 75 -14.84 7.24 14.62
CA VAL A 75 -15.52 8.42 15.16
C VAL A 75 -16.95 8.09 15.57
N ASP A 76 -17.57 8.92 16.40
CA ASP A 76 -18.98 8.81 16.72
C ASP A 76 -19.88 9.35 15.59
N GLY A 77 -21.21 9.28 15.77
CA GLY A 77 -22.18 9.84 14.82
C GLY A 77 -22.09 11.36 14.61
N SER A 78 -21.30 12.06 15.42
CA SER A 78 -21.01 13.50 15.30
C SER A 78 -19.64 13.78 14.67
N GLY A 79 -18.87 12.75 14.32
CA GLY A 79 -17.52 12.87 13.74
C GLY A 79 -16.41 13.14 14.76
N VAL A 80 -16.65 12.89 16.05
CA VAL A 80 -15.69 13.03 17.15
C VAL A 80 -15.01 11.70 17.44
N ALA A 81 -13.72 11.71 17.75
CA ALA A 81 -12.97 10.50 18.09
C ALA A 81 -13.58 9.77 19.31
N ILE A 82 -13.75 8.45 19.18
CA ILE A 82 -14.20 7.61 20.29
C ILE A 82 -13.00 7.27 21.18
N ALA A 83 -13.18 7.36 22.50
CA ALA A 83 -12.11 7.05 23.45
C ALA A 83 -11.66 5.58 23.31
N GLY A 84 -10.35 5.36 23.17
CA GLY A 84 -9.78 4.02 22.94
C GLY A 84 -9.35 3.77 21.49
N HIS A 85 -9.89 4.55 20.54
CA HIS A 85 -9.52 4.50 19.13
C HIS A 85 -8.62 5.67 18.77
N THR A 86 -7.32 5.42 18.62
CA THR A 86 -6.34 6.48 18.32
C THR A 86 -5.69 6.35 16.95
N VAL A 87 -6.07 5.33 16.18
CA VAL A 87 -5.50 5.09 14.85
C VAL A 87 -6.03 6.13 13.89
N LYS A 88 -5.12 6.84 13.23
CA LYS A 88 -5.42 7.80 12.15
C LYS A 88 -5.22 7.15 10.80
N TRP A 89 -5.83 7.70 9.76
CA TRP A 89 -5.57 7.28 8.39
C TRP A 89 -4.08 7.45 8.06
N PRO A 90 -3.32 6.35 7.88
CA PRO A 90 -1.89 6.42 7.63
C PRO A 90 -1.67 6.91 6.20
N ASP A 91 -0.61 7.70 6.01
CA ASP A 91 -0.23 8.14 4.67
C ASP A 91 0.21 6.95 3.82
N VAL A 92 -0.52 6.74 2.73
CA VAL A 92 -0.20 5.74 1.70
C VAL A 92 0.33 6.39 0.43
N ALA A 93 0.18 7.71 0.28
CA ALA A 93 0.60 8.41 -0.93
C ALA A 93 2.12 8.49 -1.01
N THR A 94 2.79 8.89 0.08
CA THR A 94 4.24 8.99 0.09
C THR A 94 4.86 7.60 0.00
N GLY A 95 5.80 7.42 -0.93
CA GLY A 95 6.52 6.16 -1.11
C GLY A 95 5.80 5.13 -1.99
N THR A 96 4.49 4.93 -1.86
CA THR A 96 3.76 3.92 -2.65
C THR A 96 3.09 4.48 -3.91
N GLY A 97 2.68 5.75 -3.86
CA GLY A 97 1.92 6.44 -4.92
C GLY A 97 0.46 5.96 -5.05
N TRP A 98 -0.06 5.29 -4.03
CA TRP A 98 -1.47 4.93 -3.91
C TRP A 98 -2.21 5.99 -3.11
N ALA A 99 -3.51 6.18 -3.36
CA ALA A 99 -4.34 7.12 -2.64
C ALA A 99 -5.61 6.41 -2.14
N TYR A 100 -6.17 6.87 -1.02
CA TYR A 100 -7.48 6.40 -0.61
C TYR A 100 -8.56 6.96 -1.54
N GLY A 101 -9.46 6.10 -1.96
CA GLY A 101 -10.75 6.47 -2.53
C GLY A 101 -11.87 6.04 -1.58
N VAL A 102 -12.91 6.87 -1.49
CA VAL A 102 -14.20 6.49 -0.92
C VAL A 102 -15.23 6.68 -2.01
N THR A 103 -15.55 5.59 -2.71
CA THR A 103 -16.65 5.59 -3.67
C THR A 103 -17.87 5.07 -2.93
N GLY A 104 -18.80 5.95 -2.55
CA GLY A 104 -20.12 5.56 -2.05
C GLY A 104 -20.22 5.24 -0.55
N ALA A 105 -20.21 6.30 0.27
CA ALA A 105 -21.13 6.53 1.40
C ALA A 105 -21.68 5.35 2.22
N ALA A 106 -20.87 4.36 2.59
CA ALA A 106 -21.17 3.51 3.73
C ALA A 106 -20.21 3.90 4.85
N THR A 107 -20.39 5.08 5.46
CA THR A 107 -19.72 5.48 6.73
C THR A 107 -20.07 4.54 7.89
N ASP A 108 -21.03 3.65 7.64
CA ASP A 108 -21.73 2.83 8.61
C ASP A 108 -20.92 1.59 8.99
N VAL A 109 -19.86 1.85 9.76
CA VAL A 109 -19.07 0.83 10.46
C VAL A 109 -19.96 0.05 11.42
N ALA A 110 -20.90 0.71 12.10
CA ALA A 110 -21.87 0.07 13.00
C ALA A 110 -22.65 -1.08 12.32
N ASN A 111 -22.95 -0.96 11.02
CA ASN A 111 -23.67 -1.97 10.25
C ASN A 111 -22.75 -2.99 9.55
N GLY A 112 -21.42 -2.92 9.73
CA GLY A 112 -20.48 -3.88 9.15
C GLY A 112 -20.22 -3.73 7.65
N THR A 113 -20.75 -2.68 7.02
CA THR A 113 -20.76 -2.54 5.55
C THR A 113 -19.73 -1.58 4.99
N PHE A 114 -18.95 -0.92 5.85
CA PHE A 114 -17.94 0.03 5.43
C PHE A 114 -16.87 -0.62 4.55
N TYR A 115 -16.49 0.09 3.49
CA TYR A 115 -15.38 -0.25 2.62
C TYR A 115 -14.68 1.02 2.13
N PHE A 116 -13.41 0.87 1.79
CA PHE A 116 -12.60 1.92 1.17
C PHE A 116 -11.79 1.33 0.01
N THR A 117 -11.37 2.19 -0.90
CA THR A 117 -10.50 1.80 -2.01
C THR A 117 -9.11 2.40 -1.85
N LEU A 118 -8.11 1.70 -2.39
CA LEU A 118 -6.81 2.25 -2.70
C LEU A 118 -6.69 2.32 -4.21
N ASP A 119 -6.46 3.52 -4.70
CA ASP A 119 -6.45 3.84 -6.12
C ASP A 119 -5.06 4.31 -6.54
N LYS A 120 -4.62 3.86 -7.72
CA LYS A 120 -3.40 4.32 -8.36
C LYS A 120 -3.61 4.28 -9.87
N ALA A 121 -3.33 5.39 -10.55
CA ALA A 121 -3.66 5.58 -11.96
C ALA A 121 -3.15 4.48 -12.92
N THR A 122 -2.06 3.78 -12.57
CA THR A 122 -1.43 2.74 -13.40
C THR A 122 -1.75 1.31 -12.96
N GLN A 123 -2.58 1.11 -11.94
CA GLN A 123 -2.86 -0.20 -11.33
C GLN A 123 -4.36 -0.39 -11.13
N VAL A 124 -4.77 -1.65 -10.99
CA VAL A 124 -6.14 -1.98 -10.56
C VAL A 124 -6.33 -1.54 -9.12
N SER A 125 -7.44 -0.86 -8.83
CA SER A 125 -7.78 -0.42 -7.48
C SER A 125 -7.99 -1.60 -6.55
N ILE A 126 -7.59 -1.44 -5.29
CA ILE A 126 -7.82 -2.42 -4.23
C ILE A 126 -9.03 -1.96 -3.43
N LYS A 127 -10.04 -2.80 -3.27
CA LYS A 127 -11.17 -2.57 -2.37
C LYS A 127 -10.98 -3.36 -1.09
N CYS A 128 -11.06 -2.68 0.05
CA CYS A 128 -11.00 -3.28 1.38
C CYS A 128 -12.36 -3.13 2.04
N LYS A 129 -12.98 -4.26 2.37
CA LYS A 129 -14.30 -4.32 3.00
C LYS A 129 -14.19 -4.90 4.42
N MET A 130 -14.97 -4.35 5.33
CA MET A 130 -15.11 -4.90 6.68
C MET A 130 -15.83 -6.25 6.68
N ASP A 131 -16.83 -6.41 5.81
CA ASP A 131 -17.51 -7.67 5.58
C ASP A 131 -16.51 -8.76 5.17
N GLY A 132 -16.24 -9.70 6.08
CA GLY A 132 -15.25 -10.76 5.90
C GLY A 132 -13.78 -10.31 5.97
N ASN A 133 -13.49 -9.11 6.49
CA ASN A 133 -12.13 -8.59 6.72
C ASN A 133 -11.18 -8.83 5.54
N THR A 134 -11.64 -8.48 4.33
CA THR A 134 -10.95 -8.85 3.09
C THR A 134 -10.64 -7.62 2.24
N CYS A 135 -9.41 -7.58 1.74
CA CYS A 135 -9.00 -6.67 0.67
C CYS A 135 -8.81 -7.46 -0.63
N CYS A 136 -9.36 -6.95 -1.73
CA CYS A 136 -9.34 -7.62 -3.03
C CYS A 136 -9.24 -6.60 -4.17
N ASP A 137 -8.83 -7.05 -5.35
CA ASP A 137 -8.74 -6.18 -6.52
C ASP A 137 -10.11 -5.98 -7.16
N VAL A 138 -10.48 -4.73 -7.42
CA VAL A 138 -11.76 -4.37 -8.03
C VAL A 138 -11.91 -5.08 -9.37
N GLY A 139 -13.00 -5.83 -9.54
CA GLY A 139 -13.26 -6.66 -10.72
C GLY A 139 -12.84 -8.13 -10.61
N SER A 140 -12.25 -8.54 -9.48
CA SER A 140 -12.04 -9.96 -9.16
C SER A 140 -13.32 -10.60 -8.63
N ALA A 141 -13.54 -11.89 -8.88
CA ALA A 141 -14.72 -12.60 -8.35
C ALA A 141 -14.77 -12.52 -6.81
N GLY A 142 -15.85 -11.95 -6.26
CA GLY A 142 -15.98 -11.72 -4.82
C GLY A 142 -15.51 -10.33 -4.34
N CYS A 143 -15.15 -9.46 -5.29
CA CYS A 143 -14.86 -8.03 -5.15
C CYS A 143 -15.76 -7.22 -6.11
#